data_AF-A0A356INI5-F1
#
_entry.id   AF-A0A356INI5-F1
#
_cell.length_a   1.000
_cell.length_b   1.000
_cell.length_c   1.000
_cell.angle_alpha   90.00
_cell.angle_beta   90.00
_cell.angle_gamma   90.00
#
_symmetry.space_group_name_H-M   'P 1'
#
loop_
_entity.id
_entity.type
_entity.pdbx_description
1 polymer ?
#
loop_
_entity_poly.entity_id
_entity_poly.type
_entity_poly.pdbx_seq_one_letter_code
_entity_poly.pdbx_strand_id
1 'polypeptide(L)'
;MRNIRSTKGLTLVELLLVVAIVGILALFGYPGYTEYIKKTARKQAVGKVLEIAGRVEQFKTQKLAYPSTAAELNGFDDATAKYGFAVATVVVDSEVVGYTVTATPVTGTNQVDDRCGTLVYSSTGIWTFANSLTESDCL
;
A
#
# COMPACT_ATOMS: atom_id res chain seq x y z
N MET A 1 -9.83 64.91 -15.83
CA MET A 1 -10.90 63.91 -16.08
C MET A 1 -10.29 62.52 -15.94
N ARG A 2 -10.69 61.76 -14.91
CA ARG A 2 -10.06 60.49 -14.55
C ARG A 2 -10.91 59.36 -15.14
N ASN A 3 -10.47 58.79 -16.26
CA ASN A 3 -11.12 57.65 -16.91
C ASN A 3 -11.09 56.45 -15.97
N ILE A 4 -12.23 56.14 -15.34
CA ILE A 4 -12.42 54.90 -14.60
C ILE A 4 -12.52 53.80 -15.66
N ARG A 5 -11.47 53.00 -15.80
CA ARG A 5 -11.50 51.79 -16.63
C ARG A 5 -12.58 50.87 -16.06
N SER A 6 -13.55 50.47 -16.90
CA SER A 6 -14.52 49.44 -16.57
C SER A 6 -13.78 48.12 -16.31
N THR A 7 -13.80 47.65 -15.07
CA THR A 7 -13.36 46.30 -14.71
C THR A 7 -14.35 45.31 -15.32
N LYS A 8 -13.93 44.60 -16.37
CA LYS A 8 -14.70 43.50 -16.94
C LYS A 8 -14.78 42.37 -15.89
N GLY A 9 -16.00 42.08 -15.42
CA GLY A 9 -16.29 40.95 -14.55
C GLY A 9 -16.53 39.66 -15.34
N LEU A 10 -16.48 38.53 -14.64
CA LEU A 10 -16.82 37.21 -15.19
C LEU A 10 -18.33 37.13 -15.48
N THR A 11 -18.70 36.61 -16.64
CA THR A 11 -20.12 36.36 -16.95
C THR A 11 -20.60 35.07 -16.28
N LEU A 12 -21.90 34.98 -16.02
CA LEU A 12 -22.53 33.78 -15.46
C LEU A 12 -22.33 32.57 -16.39
N VAL A 13 -22.34 32.80 -17.70
CA VAL A 13 -22.09 31.77 -18.72
C VAL A 13 -20.63 31.29 -18.69
N GLU A 14 -19.65 32.18 -18.52
CA GLU A 14 -18.24 31.77 -18.36
C GLU A 14 -18.03 30.94 -17.10
N LEU A 15 -18.65 31.32 -15.98
CA LEU A 15 -18.58 30.53 -14.75
C LEU A 15 -19.17 29.13 -14.94
N LEU A 16 -20.32 29.03 -15.63
CA LEU A 16 -20.98 27.76 -15.90
C LEU A 16 -20.13 26.87 -16.81
N LEU A 17 -19.50 27.44 -17.83
CA LEU A 17 -18.58 26.71 -18.71
C LEU A 17 -17.34 26.21 -17.96
N VAL A 18 -16.75 27.02 -17.08
CA VAL A 18 -15.61 26.61 -16.25
C VAL A 18 -15.98 25.45 -15.32
N VAL A 19 -17.12 25.53 -14.63
CA VAL A 19 -17.58 24.44 -13.76
C VAL A 19 -17.85 23.16 -14.56
N ALA A 20 -18.42 23.27 -15.75
CA ALA A 20 -18.64 22.13 -16.64
C ALA A 20 -17.31 21.44 -17.03
N ILE A 21 -16.29 22.22 -17.41
CA ILE A 21 -14.96 21.69 -17.76
C ILE A 21 -14.30 21.03 -16.55
N VAL A 22 -14.32 21.69 -15.38
CA VAL A 22 -13.74 21.14 -14.14
C VAL A 22 -14.45 19.84 -13.74
N GLY A 23 -15.77 19.77 -13.88
CA GLY A 23 -16.55 18.55 -13.63
C GLY A 23 -16.09 17.38 -14.51
N ILE A 24 -15.89 17.62 -15.80
CA ILE A 24 -15.39 16.59 -16.73
C ILE A 24 -13.97 16.14 -16.33
N LEU A 25 -13.08 17.09 -16.02
CA LEU A 25 -11.70 16.76 -15.62
C LEU A 25 -11.65 15.96 -14.31
N ALA A 26 -12.51 16.30 -13.34
CA ALA A 26 -12.57 15.61 -12.06
C ALA A 26 -12.95 14.12 -12.21
N LEU A 27 -13.86 13.81 -13.15
CA LEU A 27 -14.30 12.43 -13.40
C LEU A 27 -13.16 11.50 -13.84
N PHE A 28 -12.23 12.00 -14.65
CA PHE A 28 -11.08 11.20 -15.12
C PHE A 28 -9.85 11.34 -14.23
N GLY A 29 -9.62 12.54 -13.69
CA GLY A 29 -8.43 12.84 -12.89
C GLY A 29 -8.44 12.20 -11.51
N TYR A 30 -9.61 12.18 -10.85
CA TYR A 30 -9.74 11.64 -9.49
C TYR A 30 -9.39 10.14 -9.38
N PRO A 31 -9.98 9.21 -10.16
CA PRO A 31 -9.65 7.80 -10.04
C PRO A 31 -8.16 7.53 -10.33
N GLY A 32 -7.59 8.18 -11.35
CA GLY A 32 -6.17 8.04 -11.69
C GLY A 32 -5.23 8.45 -10.55
N TYR A 33 -5.53 9.56 -9.87
CA TYR A 33 -4.75 10.01 -8.72
C TYR A 33 -4.85 9.04 -7.54
N THR A 34 -6.05 8.54 -7.23
CA THR A 34 -6.23 7.59 -6.12
C THR A 34 -5.45 6.28 -6.34
N GLU A 35 -5.44 5.75 -7.57
CA GLU A 35 -4.68 4.56 -7.92
C GLU A 35 -3.16 4.80 -7.86
N TYR A 36 -2.69 5.99 -8.23
CA TYR A 36 -1.28 6.37 -8.09
C TYR A 36 -0.81 6.35 -6.62
N ILE A 37 -1.63 6.88 -5.71
CA ILE A 37 -1.33 6.88 -4.28
C ILE A 37 -1.30 5.45 -3.73
N LYS A 38 -2.28 4.60 -4.09
CA LYS A 38 -2.30 3.18 -3.69
C LYS A 38 -1.06 2.44 -4.21
N LYS A 39 -0.69 2.63 -5.49
CA LYS A 39 0.51 2.02 -6.07
C LYS A 39 1.79 2.45 -5.35
N THR A 40 1.89 3.73 -4.98
CA THR A 40 3.03 4.24 -4.21
C THR A 40 3.10 3.59 -2.83
N ALA A 41 1.97 3.46 -2.14
CA ALA A 41 1.89 2.79 -0.84
C ALA A 41 2.27 1.29 -0.93
N ARG A 42 1.85 0.59 -1.99
CA ARG A 42 2.27 -0.80 -2.24
C ARG A 42 3.79 -0.92 -2.37
N LYS A 43 4.43 -0.04 -3.16
CA LYS A 43 5.89 -0.04 -3.31
C LYS A 43 6.61 0.19 -1.97
N GLN A 44 6.09 1.09 -1.14
CA GLN A 44 6.62 1.30 0.21
C GLN A 44 6.45 0.06 1.08
N ALA A 45 5.28 -0.58 1.02
CA ALA A 45 5.00 -1.81 1.75
C ALA A 45 5.93 -2.95 1.32
N VAL A 46 6.20 -3.10 0.03
CA VAL A 46 7.14 -4.09 -0.51
C VAL A 46 8.55 -3.90 0.07
N GLY A 47 9.04 -2.66 0.07
CA GLY A 47 10.34 -2.35 0.68
C GLY A 47 10.38 -2.73 2.16
N LYS A 48 9.30 -2.45 2.91
CA LYS A 48 9.18 -2.79 4.33
C LYS A 48 9.09 -4.29 4.58
N VAL A 49 8.34 -5.01 3.76
CA VAL A 49 8.25 -6.48 3.82
C VAL A 49 9.62 -7.12 3.60
N LEU A 50 10.38 -6.65 2.60
CA LEU A 50 11.73 -7.17 2.33
C LEU A 50 12.72 -6.81 3.45
N GLU A 51 12.59 -5.63 4.06
CA GLU A 51 13.36 -5.25 5.25
C GLU A 51 13.07 -6.23 6.41
N ILE A 52 11.79 -6.49 6.71
CA ILE A 52 11.38 -7.42 7.76
C ILE A 52 11.86 -8.83 7.46
N ALA A 53 11.70 -9.32 6.23
CA ALA A 53 12.21 -10.62 5.79
C ALA A 53 13.72 -10.73 6.01
N GLY A 54 14.49 -9.70 5.66
CA GLY A 54 15.92 -9.64 5.94
C GLY A 54 16.25 -9.74 7.44
N ARG A 55 15.47 -9.11 8.32
CA ARG A 55 15.64 -9.23 9.78
C ARG A 55 15.32 -10.64 10.28
N VAL A 56 14.30 -11.30 9.71
CA VAL A 56 13.95 -12.69 10.06
C VAL A 56 15.06 -13.65 9.62
N GLU A 57 15.67 -13.45 8.45
CA GLU A 57 16.82 -14.26 8.01
C GLU A 57 18.07 -14.02 8.87
N GLN A 58 18.29 -12.78 9.32
CA GLN A 58 19.36 -12.48 10.28
C GLN A 58 19.11 -13.21 11.62
N PHE A 59 17.86 -13.22 12.10
CA PHE A 59 17.49 -13.98 13.30
C PHE A 59 17.79 -15.48 13.12
N LYS A 60 17.39 -16.06 11.98
CA LYS A 60 17.71 -17.46 11.62
C LYS A 60 19.21 -17.72 11.65
N THR A 61 20.01 -16.80 11.11
CA THR A 61 21.47 -16.95 11.09
C THR A 61 22.08 -16.94 12.49
N GLN A 62 21.52 -16.12 13.40
CA GLN A 62 22.03 -15.99 14.77
C GLN A 62 21.54 -17.09 15.72
N LYS A 63 20.31 -17.57 15.53
CA LYS A 63 19.64 -18.54 16.42
C LYS A 63 19.56 -19.95 15.84
N LEU A 64 19.96 -20.12 14.57
CA LEU A 64 19.87 -21.36 13.79
C LEU A 64 18.43 -21.89 13.64
N ALA A 65 17.43 -21.06 13.93
CA ALA A 65 16.01 -21.39 13.86
C ALA A 65 15.21 -20.14 13.48
N TYR A 66 14.08 -20.34 12.80
CA TYR A 66 13.12 -19.25 12.56
C TYR A 66 12.44 -18.84 13.88
N PRO A 67 12.03 -17.56 14.02
CA PRO A 67 11.28 -17.11 15.19
C PRO A 67 9.98 -17.90 15.28
N SER A 68 9.64 -18.47 16.44
CA SER A 68 8.51 -19.42 16.55
C SER A 68 7.61 -19.17 17.75
N THR A 69 8.09 -18.42 18.73
CA THR A 69 7.27 -17.95 19.85
C THR A 69 6.55 -16.67 19.48
N ALA A 70 5.40 -16.42 20.12
CA ALA A 70 4.66 -15.18 19.93
C ALA A 70 5.50 -13.92 20.24
N ALA A 71 6.36 -13.99 21.27
CA ALA A 71 7.22 -12.87 21.65
C ALA A 71 8.29 -12.58 20.58
N GLU A 72 8.87 -13.61 19.96
CA GLU A 72 9.83 -13.45 18.87
C GLU A 72 9.15 -12.87 17.62
N LEU A 73 7.97 -13.40 17.25
CA LEU A 73 7.23 -12.97 16.07
C LEU A 73 6.76 -11.51 16.19
N ASN A 74 6.18 -11.14 17.33
CA ASN A 74 5.74 -9.76 17.59
C ASN A 74 6.92 -8.76 17.60
N GLY A 75 8.15 -9.24 17.77
CA GLY A 75 9.35 -8.40 17.65
C GLY A 75 9.62 -7.90 16.23
N PHE A 76 8.94 -8.46 15.22
CA PHE A 76 9.05 -8.06 13.82
C PHE A 76 7.86 -7.25 13.31
N ASP A 77 6.75 -7.21 14.07
CA ASP A 77 5.57 -6.44 13.72
C ASP A 77 5.92 -4.95 13.57
N ASP A 78 5.35 -4.32 12.57
CA ASP A 78 5.59 -2.92 12.24
C ASP A 78 4.34 -2.31 11.61
N ALA A 79 4.29 -0.99 11.46
CA ALA A 79 3.22 -0.31 10.76
C ALA A 79 3.68 0.95 10.05
N THR A 80 3.05 1.22 8.92
CA THR A 80 3.09 2.49 8.22
C THR A 80 1.69 3.11 8.25
N ALA A 81 1.56 4.32 7.71
CA ALA A 81 0.26 4.97 7.59
C ALA A 81 -0.75 4.22 6.70
N LYS A 82 -0.32 3.26 5.85
CA LYS A 82 -1.17 2.56 4.87
C LYS A 82 -1.22 1.05 5.05
N TYR A 83 -0.18 0.46 5.64
CA TYR A 83 -0.06 -0.97 5.84
C TYR A 83 0.46 -1.29 7.25
N GLY A 84 -0.16 -2.27 7.90
CA GLY A 84 0.40 -2.98 9.06
C GLY A 84 1.14 -4.23 8.61
N PHE A 85 2.19 -4.62 9.33
CA PHE A 85 3.05 -5.75 8.99
C PHE A 85 3.10 -6.73 10.15
N ALA A 86 2.96 -8.01 9.84
CA ALA A 86 3.09 -9.09 10.82
C ALA A 86 3.87 -10.27 10.23
N VAL A 87 4.58 -11.00 11.09
CA VAL A 87 5.31 -12.22 10.71
C VAL A 87 4.61 -13.43 11.31
N ALA A 88 4.44 -14.47 10.50
CA ALA A 88 3.97 -15.78 10.94
C ALA A 88 4.92 -16.88 10.48
N THR A 89 5.02 -17.96 11.24
CA THR A 89 5.78 -19.15 10.84
C THR A 89 4.99 -20.06 9.92
N VAL A 90 5.71 -20.80 9.10
CA VAL A 90 5.19 -21.91 8.33
C VAL A 90 5.68 -23.20 8.99
N VAL A 91 4.72 -24.06 9.38
CA VAL A 91 4.99 -25.33 10.06
C VAL A 91 4.53 -26.48 9.18
N VAL A 92 5.41 -27.45 8.96
CA VAL A 92 5.12 -28.71 8.25
C VAL A 92 5.57 -29.85 9.15
N ASP A 93 4.71 -30.84 9.39
CA ASP A 93 5.01 -32.00 10.24
C ASP A 93 5.61 -31.66 11.62
N SER A 94 5.06 -30.60 12.25
CA SER A 94 5.51 -30.06 13.55
C SER A 94 6.90 -29.41 13.55
N GLU A 95 7.50 -29.16 12.39
CA GLU A 95 8.76 -28.44 12.24
C GLU A 95 8.53 -27.06 11.60
N VAL A 96 9.23 -26.04 12.11
CA VAL A 96 9.20 -24.69 11.52
C VAL A 96 10.13 -24.65 10.31
N VAL A 97 9.54 -24.67 9.12
CA VAL A 97 10.27 -24.74 7.85
C VAL A 97 10.44 -23.39 7.16
N GLY A 98 9.71 -22.36 7.60
CA GLY A 98 9.76 -21.04 6.97
C GLY A 98 8.93 -19.99 7.70
N TYR A 99 8.71 -18.87 7.01
CA TYR A 99 7.87 -17.77 7.49
C TYR A 99 7.14 -17.08 6.34
N THR A 100 6.13 -16.30 6.73
CA THR A 100 5.45 -15.35 5.87
C THR A 100 5.43 -13.98 6.52
N VAL A 101 5.69 -12.94 5.75
CA VAL A 101 5.49 -11.55 6.14
C VAL A 101 4.23 -11.05 5.46
N THR A 102 3.26 -10.58 6.24
CA THR A 102 1.95 -10.14 5.77
C THR A 102 1.85 -8.63 5.91
N ALA A 103 1.62 -7.93 4.81
CA ALA A 103 1.29 -6.51 4.77
C ALA A 103 -0.22 -6.33 4.58
N THR A 104 -0.92 -5.92 5.64
CA THR A 104 -2.38 -5.73 5.65
C THR A 104 -2.74 -4.24 5.52
N PRO A 105 -3.63 -3.85 4.59
CA PRO A 105 -4.10 -2.48 4.50
C PRO A 105 -4.69 -1.96 5.81
N VAL A 106 -4.32 -0.75 6.21
CA VAL A 106 -4.83 -0.12 7.44
C VAL A 106 -6.26 0.39 7.21
N THR A 107 -7.17 0.00 8.10
CA THR A 107 -8.58 0.44 8.09
C THR A 107 -8.72 1.95 8.18
N GLY A 108 -9.70 2.52 7.48
CA GLY A 108 -9.92 3.98 7.46
C GLY A 108 -8.98 4.74 6.51
N THR A 109 -8.16 4.03 5.73
CA THR A 109 -7.35 4.61 4.67
C THR A 109 -7.88 4.19 3.30
N ASN A 110 -7.55 4.94 2.26
CA ASN A 110 -7.83 4.58 0.87
C ASN A 110 -7.14 3.29 0.38
N GLN A 111 -6.28 2.67 1.22
CA GLN A 111 -5.59 1.43 0.88
C GLN A 111 -6.50 0.19 1.01
N VAL A 112 -7.59 0.29 1.80
CA VAL A 112 -8.53 -0.83 1.98
C VAL A 112 -9.26 -1.21 0.69
N ASP A 113 -9.47 -0.22 -0.19
CA ASP A 113 -10.11 -0.38 -1.50
C ASP A 113 -9.09 -0.66 -2.61
N ASP A 114 -7.87 -1.04 -2.26
CA ASP A 114 -6.89 -1.48 -3.24
C ASP A 114 -7.19 -2.90 -3.70
N ARG A 115 -7.24 -3.11 -5.01
CA ARG A 115 -7.52 -4.42 -5.63
C ARG A 115 -6.54 -5.51 -5.18
N CYS A 116 -5.29 -5.11 -4.90
CA CYS A 116 -4.22 -6.01 -4.46
C CYS A 116 -4.35 -6.44 -3.00
N GLY A 117 -5.11 -5.68 -2.20
CA GLY A 117 -5.40 -5.98 -0.80
C GLY A 117 -4.17 -6.28 0.04
N THR A 118 -4.24 -7.39 0.77
CA THR A 118 -3.16 -7.93 1.59
C THR A 118 -2.07 -8.53 0.73
N LEU A 119 -0.82 -8.10 0.96
CA LEU A 119 0.36 -8.61 0.28
C LEU A 119 1.07 -9.58 1.23
N VAL A 120 1.34 -10.80 0.78
CA VAL A 120 2.04 -11.80 1.59
C VAL A 120 3.29 -12.25 0.87
N TYR A 121 4.42 -12.15 1.55
CA TYR A 121 5.71 -12.61 1.08
C TYR A 121 6.16 -13.83 1.89
N SER A 122 6.60 -14.87 1.21
CA SER A 122 7.08 -16.11 1.83
C SER A 122 8.61 -16.19 1.86
N SER A 123 9.15 -17.00 2.77
CA SER A 123 10.59 -17.29 2.85
C SER A 123 11.19 -17.93 1.58
N THR A 124 10.37 -18.44 0.67
CA THR A 124 10.79 -18.96 -0.64
C THR A 124 10.86 -17.89 -1.72
N GLY A 125 10.60 -16.62 -1.40
CA GLY A 125 10.61 -15.52 -2.36
C GLY A 125 9.33 -15.33 -3.16
N ILE A 126 8.26 -16.07 -2.83
CA ILE A 126 6.98 -15.99 -3.55
C ILE A 126 6.10 -14.93 -2.91
N TRP A 127 5.55 -14.04 -3.75
CA TRP A 127 4.51 -13.10 -3.41
C TRP A 127 3.12 -13.67 -3.69
N THR A 128 2.19 -13.41 -2.79
CA THR A 128 0.76 -13.69 -2.99
C THR A 128 -0.05 -12.45 -2.60
N PHE A 129 -1.17 -12.27 -3.30
CA PHE A 129 -2.03 -11.08 -3.21
C PHE A 129 -3.48 -11.49 -2.99
N ALA A 130 -4.33 -10.53 -2.59
CA ALA A 130 -5.77 -10.76 -2.59
C ALA A 130 -6.29 -11.06 -4.02
N ASN A 131 -7.42 -11.77 -4.09
CA ASN A 131 -8.17 -12.00 -5.33
C ASN A 131 -7.40 -12.71 -6.47
N SER A 132 -6.39 -13.52 -6.14
CA SER A 132 -5.60 -14.28 -7.12
C SER A 132 -4.89 -13.40 -8.18
N LEU A 133 -4.63 -12.14 -7.86
CA LEU A 133 -3.82 -11.25 -8.69
C LEU A 133 -2.35 -11.68 -8.70
N THR A 134 -1.65 -11.34 -9.77
CA THR A 134 -0.24 -11.71 -9.96
C THR A 134 0.71 -10.62 -9.50
N GLU A 135 1.99 -10.98 -9.36
CA GLU A 135 3.06 -10.03 -9.09
C GLU A 135 3.08 -8.87 -10.10
N SER A 136 2.89 -9.14 -11.39
CA SER A 136 2.85 -8.09 -12.43
C SER A 136 1.66 -7.13 -12.31
N ASP A 137 0.59 -7.52 -11.62
CA ASP A 137 -0.57 -6.65 -11.41
C ASP A 137 -0.35 -5.68 -10.24
N CYS A 138 0.43 -6.12 -9.25
CA CYS A 138 0.49 -5.49 -7.94
C CYS A 138 1.83 -4.83 -7.58
N LEU A 139 2.95 -5.31 -8.14
CA LEU A 139 4.32 -4.81 -7.90
C LEU A 139 4.86 -4.02 -9.10
#